data_AF-A0A0B2AHE5-F1
#
_entry.id   AF-A0A0B2AHE5-F1
#
_cell.length_a   1.000
_cell.length_b   1.000
_cell.length_c   1.000
_cell.angle_alpha   90.00
_cell.angle_beta   90.00
_cell.angle_gamma   90.00
#
_symmetry.space_group_name_H-M   'P 1'
#
loop_
_entity.id
_entity.type
_entity.pdbx_description
1 polymer ?
#
loop_
_entity_poly.entity_id
_entity_poly.type
_entity_poly.pdbx_seq_one_letter_code
_entity_poly.pdbx_strand_id
1 'polypeptide(L)'
;MMGSAKEIASQSWPYALALSLALLAAGAAIGAQADVGLALDAPSPDPQGTEWTEAFVKVLLNNASTGALLYAGAATAGTATLIVWPIVAAYIGATFRASAGAVGVENVVGTIWPYAPLEFVGMCLAAAAGLMPLVSGLRAAFEPQSVGPARAYAREIPSTLKVFLASLTLIALAAAVEAAVIAF
;
A
#
# COMPACT_ATOMS: atom_id res chain seq x y z
N MET A 1 36.62 4.74 -0.26
CA MET A 1 36.05 3.49 -0.79
C MET A 1 34.69 3.84 -1.36
N MET A 2 34.54 3.79 -2.69
CA MET A 2 33.24 4.04 -3.33
C MET A 2 32.36 2.82 -3.10
N GLY A 3 31.28 2.96 -2.35
CA GLY A 3 30.26 1.92 -2.26
C GLY A 3 29.81 1.56 -3.67
N SER A 4 29.80 0.26 -3.97
CA SER A 4 29.42 -0.21 -5.31
C SER A 4 27.99 0.28 -5.60
N ALA A 5 27.69 0.65 -6.84
CA ALA A 5 26.33 1.07 -7.22
C ALA A 5 25.22 0.06 -6.84
N LYS A 6 25.58 -1.22 -6.64
CA LYS A 6 24.69 -2.25 -6.11
C LYS A 6 24.37 -2.08 -4.61
N GLU A 7 25.28 -1.54 -3.81
CA GLU A 7 25.04 -1.27 -2.38
C GLU A 7 24.10 -0.09 -2.18
N ILE A 8 24.16 0.94 -3.02
CA ILE A 8 23.26 2.11 -2.90
C ILE A 8 21.81 1.69 -3.22
N ALA A 9 21.61 0.87 -4.26
CA ALA A 9 20.29 0.35 -4.60
C ALA A 9 19.71 -0.62 -3.55
N SER A 10 20.57 -1.39 -2.85
CA SER A 10 20.08 -2.23 -1.74
C SER A 10 19.71 -1.44 -0.49
N GLN A 11 20.08 -0.15 -0.41
CA GLN A 11 19.87 0.68 0.78
C GLN A 11 18.68 1.64 0.66
N SER A 12 18.03 1.80 -0.49
CA SER A 12 16.92 2.76 -0.65
C SER A 12 15.60 2.25 -0.05
N TRP A 13 15.38 0.94 -0.10
CA TRP A 13 14.11 0.30 0.28
C TRP A 13 13.68 0.50 1.75
N PRO A 14 14.57 0.51 2.77
CA PRO A 14 14.12 0.70 4.15
C PRO A 14 13.58 2.12 4.37
N TYR A 15 14.18 3.12 3.73
CA TYR A 15 13.73 4.51 3.80
C TYR A 15 12.40 4.70 3.06
N ALA A 16 12.25 4.08 1.89
CA ALA A 16 11.00 4.12 1.14
C ALA A 16 9.86 3.42 1.90
N LEU A 17 10.15 2.29 2.56
CA LEU A 17 9.20 1.61 3.42
C LEU A 17 8.86 2.43 4.67
N ALA A 18 9.85 3.04 5.32
CA ALA A 18 9.60 3.92 6.47
C ALA A 18 8.72 5.11 6.08
N LEU A 19 8.98 5.74 4.93
CA LEU A 19 8.13 6.81 4.40
C LEU A 19 6.72 6.31 4.09
N SER A 20 6.59 5.15 3.44
CA SER A 20 5.30 4.51 3.18
C SER A 20 4.50 4.27 4.46
N LEU A 21 5.13 3.74 5.51
CA LEU A 21 4.51 3.52 6.82
C LEU A 21 4.11 4.83 7.50
N ALA A 22 4.96 5.86 7.42
CA ALA A 22 4.66 7.17 7.97
C ALA A 22 3.44 7.81 7.29
N LEU A 23 3.35 7.71 5.95
CA LEU A 23 2.21 8.20 5.18
C LEU A 23 0.94 7.41 5.50
N LEU A 24 1.03 6.08 5.69
CA LEU A 24 -0.09 5.25 6.12
C LEU A 24 -0.58 5.70 7.50
N ALA A 25 0.31 5.79 8.49
CA ALA A 25 -0.05 6.17 9.85
C ALA A 25 -0.65 7.57 9.91
N ALA A 26 -0.04 8.55 9.23
CA ALA A 26 -0.54 9.92 9.19
C ALA A 26 -1.90 10.00 8.49
N GLY A 27 -2.03 9.39 7.30
CA GLY A 27 -3.29 9.38 6.56
C GLY A 27 -4.40 8.71 7.36
N ALA A 28 -4.17 7.51 7.90
CA ALA A 28 -5.15 6.79 8.70
C ALA A 28 -5.56 7.56 9.97
N ALA A 29 -4.61 8.21 10.65
CA ALA A 29 -4.93 9.05 11.80
C ALA A 29 -5.77 10.28 11.43
N ILE A 30 -5.47 10.93 10.30
CA ILE A 30 -6.28 12.04 9.77
C ILE A 30 -7.68 11.54 9.42
N GLY A 31 -7.77 10.43 8.69
CA GLY A 31 -9.03 9.81 8.29
C GLY A 31 -9.92 9.43 9.47
N ALA A 32 -9.36 8.84 10.52
CA ALA A 32 -10.09 8.44 11.71
C ALA A 32 -10.62 9.64 12.53
N GLN A 33 -10.07 10.83 12.35
CA GLN A 33 -10.51 12.08 12.98
C GLN A 33 -11.44 12.89 12.09
N ALA A 34 -11.43 12.65 10.79
CA ALA A 34 -12.31 13.34 9.87
C ALA A 34 -13.74 12.87 10.11
N ASP A 35 -14.63 13.81 10.46
CA ASP A 35 -16.07 13.58 10.49
C ASP A 35 -16.60 13.60 9.05
N VAL A 36 -16.10 12.64 8.26
CA VAL A 36 -16.60 12.36 6.93
C VAL A 36 -17.92 11.66 7.20
N GLY A 37 -19.04 12.33 6.96
CA GLY A 37 -20.40 11.79 7.07
C GLY A 37 -20.63 10.66 6.05
N LEU A 38 -19.77 9.64 6.08
CA LEU A 38 -19.88 8.39 5.38
C LEU A 38 -21.12 7.73 5.97
N ALA A 39 -22.24 7.94 5.30
CA ALA A 39 -23.35 7.01 5.37
C ALA A 39 -22.78 5.67 4.90
N LEU A 40 -22.36 4.83 5.85
CA LEU A 40 -22.17 3.43 5.59
C LEU A 40 -23.57 2.89 5.33
N ASP A 41 -24.03 3.01 4.08
CA ASP A 41 -24.90 2.01 3.51
C ASP A 41 -24.05 0.74 3.47
N ALA A 42 -23.90 0.10 4.64
CA ALA A 42 -23.32 -1.21 4.74
C ALA A 42 -24.10 -2.03 3.73
N PRO A 43 -23.45 -2.56 2.68
CA PRO A 43 -24.13 -3.50 1.81
C PRO A 43 -24.72 -4.54 2.76
N SER A 44 -26.05 -4.70 2.74
CA SER A 44 -26.66 -5.82 3.44
C SER A 44 -25.86 -7.04 3.02
N PRO A 45 -25.26 -7.82 3.94
CA PRO A 45 -24.52 -9.00 3.55
C PRO A 45 -25.48 -9.80 2.69
N ASP A 46 -25.19 -9.93 1.40
CA ASP A 46 -26.00 -10.76 0.53
C ASP A 46 -25.80 -12.17 1.07
N PRO A 47 -26.79 -12.72 1.78
CA PRO A 47 -26.56 -13.89 2.57
C PRO A 47 -26.60 -15.04 1.58
N GLN A 48 -25.42 -15.52 1.21
CA GLN A 48 -25.17 -16.71 0.40
C GLN A 48 -25.34 -16.48 -1.11
N GLY A 49 -24.22 -16.58 -1.86
CA GLY A 49 -24.31 -16.77 -3.31
C GLY A 49 -23.10 -16.38 -4.14
N THR A 50 -22.17 -15.58 -3.63
CA THR A 50 -20.98 -15.22 -4.42
C THR A 50 -20.01 -16.40 -4.46
N GLU A 51 -19.78 -16.96 -5.65
CA GLU A 51 -18.76 -17.99 -5.83
C GLU A 51 -17.39 -17.47 -5.39
N TRP A 52 -16.58 -18.30 -4.72
CA TRP A 52 -15.24 -17.93 -4.25
C TRP A 52 -14.41 -17.23 -5.33
N THR A 53 -14.52 -17.70 -6.58
CA THR A 53 -13.81 -17.13 -7.74
C THR A 53 -14.22 -15.68 -8.02
N GLU A 54 -15.51 -15.36 -7.92
CA GLU A 54 -16.02 -14.01 -8.13
C GLU A 54 -15.55 -13.07 -7.02
N ALA A 55 -15.64 -13.51 -5.75
CA ALA A 55 -15.12 -12.77 -4.61
C ALA A 55 -13.61 -12.52 -4.74
N PHE A 56 -12.84 -13.56 -5.09
CA PHE A 56 -11.39 -13.48 -5.30
C PHE A 56 -11.03 -12.47 -6.38
N VAL A 57 -11.65 -12.56 -7.57
CA VAL A 57 -11.35 -11.65 -8.69
C VAL A 57 -11.70 -10.21 -8.32
N LYS A 58 -12.85 -9.98 -7.67
CA LYS A 58 -13.28 -8.64 -7.27
C LYS A 58 -12.30 -8.01 -6.28
N VAL A 59 -11.93 -8.73 -5.22
CA VAL A 59 -10.97 -8.26 -4.21
C VAL A 59 -9.59 -8.04 -4.84
N LEU A 60 -9.12 -9.02 -5.62
CA LEU A 60 -7.83 -8.94 -6.31
C LEU A 60 -7.76 -7.72 -7.21
N LEU A 61 -8.77 -7.46 -8.05
CA LEU A 61 -8.76 -6.31 -8.96
C LEU A 61 -8.82 -4.98 -8.22
N ASN A 62 -9.62 -4.88 -7.16
CA ASN A 62 -9.69 -3.66 -6.34
C ASN A 62 -8.33 -3.33 -5.69
N ASN A 63 -7.69 -4.34 -5.12
CA ASN A 63 -6.42 -4.15 -4.44
C ASN A 63 -5.23 -4.04 -5.40
N ALA A 64 -5.18 -4.85 -6.46
CA ALA A 64 -4.11 -4.79 -7.44
C ALA A 64 -4.14 -3.49 -8.24
N SER A 65 -5.32 -2.94 -8.55
CA SER A 65 -5.42 -1.62 -9.21
C SER A 65 -4.92 -0.49 -8.32
N THR A 66 -5.27 -0.51 -7.03
CA THR A 66 -4.71 0.41 -6.03
C THR A 66 -3.20 0.26 -5.92
N GLY A 67 -2.69 -0.98 -5.82
CA GLY A 67 -1.26 -1.28 -5.81
C GLY A 67 -0.54 -0.79 -7.07
N ALA A 68 -1.12 -0.96 -8.25
CA ALA A 68 -0.57 -0.47 -9.51
C ALA A 68 -0.53 1.06 -9.56
N LEU A 69 -1.57 1.73 -9.06
CA LEU A 69 -1.61 3.18 -8.95
C LEU A 69 -0.54 3.71 -7.97
N LEU A 70 -0.33 3.02 -6.85
CA LEU A 70 0.77 3.31 -5.93
C LEU A 70 2.13 3.11 -6.60
N TYR A 71 2.30 2.03 -7.36
CA TYR A 71 3.53 1.73 -8.09
C TYR A 71 3.82 2.73 -9.22
N ALA A 72 2.80 3.39 -9.77
CA ALA A 72 2.98 4.46 -10.77
C ALA A 72 3.87 5.61 -10.27
N GLY A 73 4.10 5.73 -8.96
CA GLY A 73 5.14 6.58 -8.37
C GLY A 73 6.52 6.37 -9.00
N ALA A 74 6.89 5.12 -9.30
CA ALA A 74 8.19 4.81 -9.88
C ALA A 74 8.40 5.44 -11.27
N ALA A 75 7.32 5.75 -11.99
CA ALA A 75 7.36 6.47 -13.27
C ALA A 75 7.14 7.99 -13.11
N THR A 76 6.57 8.44 -12.00
CA THR A 76 6.14 9.83 -11.77
C THR A 76 6.97 10.55 -10.70
N ALA A 77 8.22 10.11 -10.50
CA ALA A 77 9.12 10.64 -9.47
C ALA A 77 8.50 10.63 -8.05
N GLY A 78 7.74 9.58 -7.73
CA GLY A 78 7.04 9.41 -6.45
C GLY A 78 5.75 10.21 -6.30
N THR A 79 5.43 11.13 -7.22
CA THR A 79 4.29 12.05 -7.10
C THR A 79 2.96 11.30 -6.98
N ALA A 80 2.72 10.29 -7.82
CA ALA A 80 1.49 9.50 -7.75
C ALA A 80 1.33 8.84 -6.37
N THR A 81 2.39 8.19 -5.85
CA THR A 81 2.36 7.56 -4.53
C THR A 81 2.16 8.57 -3.40
N LEU A 82 2.87 9.71 -3.44
CA LEU A 82 2.79 10.75 -2.41
C LEU A 82 1.39 11.37 -2.29
N ILE A 83 0.62 11.38 -3.37
CA ILE A 83 -0.75 11.88 -3.38
C ILE A 83 -1.75 10.76 -3.03
N VAL A 84 -1.66 9.64 -3.74
CA VAL A 84 -2.66 8.56 -3.64
C VAL A 84 -2.57 7.85 -2.29
N TRP A 85 -1.37 7.60 -1.77
CA TRP A 85 -1.20 6.80 -0.56
C TRP A 85 -1.81 7.46 0.68
N PRO A 86 -1.60 8.76 0.95
CA PRO A 86 -2.30 9.44 2.05
C PRO A 86 -3.82 9.46 1.90
N ILE A 87 -4.34 9.57 0.67
CA ILE A 87 -5.79 9.54 0.40
C ILE A 87 -6.36 8.16 0.74
N VAL A 88 -5.72 7.10 0.25
CA VAL A 88 -6.11 5.71 0.55
C VAL A 88 -6.00 5.43 2.04
N ALA A 89 -4.92 5.88 2.70
CA ALA A 89 -4.74 5.74 4.14
C ALA A 89 -5.81 6.50 4.93
N ALA A 90 -6.17 7.72 4.53
CA ALA A 90 -7.27 8.47 5.14
C ALA A 90 -8.62 7.77 4.95
N TYR A 91 -8.87 7.19 3.78
CA TYR A 91 -10.07 6.39 3.55
C TYR A 91 -10.11 5.16 4.47
N ILE A 92 -8.99 4.45 4.65
CA ILE A 92 -8.88 3.33 5.59
C ILE A 92 -9.19 3.79 7.02
N GLY A 93 -8.62 4.91 7.47
CA GLY A 93 -8.87 5.45 8.80
C GLY A 93 -10.33 5.84 9.04
N ALA A 94 -10.94 6.51 8.05
CA ALA A 94 -12.34 6.94 8.12
C ALA A 94 -13.30 5.74 8.13
N THR A 95 -13.08 4.76 7.25
CA THR A 95 -13.90 3.54 7.19
C THR A 95 -13.76 2.70 8.45
N PHE A 96 -12.54 2.54 8.99
CA PHE A 96 -12.33 1.85 10.26
C PHE A 96 -13.06 2.55 11.40
N ARG A 97 -12.98 3.89 11.50
CA ARG A 97 -13.69 4.66 12.53
C ARG A 97 -15.21 4.53 12.42
N ALA A 98 -15.74 4.64 11.20
CA ALA A 98 -17.17 4.51 10.94
C ALA A 98 -17.69 3.11 11.30
N SER A 99 -16.99 2.05 10.85
CA SER A 99 -17.34 0.67 11.18
C SER A 99 -17.22 0.40 12.68
N ALA A 100 -16.16 0.90 13.34
CA ALA A 100 -15.99 0.76 14.78
C ALA A 100 -17.10 1.48 15.58
N GLY A 101 -17.60 2.60 15.06
CA GLY A 101 -18.76 3.29 15.63
C GLY A 101 -20.09 2.52 15.46
N ALA A 102 -20.22 1.75 14.38
CA ALA A 102 -21.44 1.00 14.06
C ALA A 102 -21.52 -0.35 14.77
N VAL A 103 -20.44 -1.15 14.75
CA VAL A 103 -20.45 -2.54 15.25
C VAL A 103 -19.48 -2.79 16.40
N GLY A 104 -18.69 -1.79 16.80
CA GLY A 104 -17.65 -1.92 17.83
C GLY A 104 -16.30 -2.40 17.27
N VAL A 105 -15.21 -1.96 17.90
CA VAL A 105 -13.83 -2.23 17.44
C VAL A 105 -13.52 -3.73 17.38
N GLU A 106 -13.94 -4.49 18.39
CA GLU A 106 -13.67 -5.93 18.48
C GLU A 106 -14.27 -6.70 17.30
N ASN A 107 -15.50 -6.36 16.90
CA ASN A 107 -16.17 -6.97 15.76
C ASN A 107 -15.49 -6.60 14.44
N VAL A 108 -15.17 -5.31 14.24
CA VAL A 108 -14.45 -4.88 13.02
C VAL A 108 -13.13 -5.61 12.88
N VAL A 109 -12.32 -5.62 13.94
CA VAL A 109 -11.02 -6.30 13.93
C VAL A 109 -11.21 -7.79 13.70
N GLY A 110 -12.12 -8.44 14.42
CA GLY A 110 -12.41 -9.87 14.27
C GLY A 110 -12.78 -10.25 12.82
N THR A 111 -13.58 -9.42 12.14
CA THR A 111 -13.99 -9.67 10.75
C THR A 111 -12.85 -9.55 9.75
N ILE A 112 -12.00 -8.52 9.87
CA ILE A 112 -10.98 -8.23 8.85
C ILE A 112 -9.60 -8.84 9.16
N TRP A 113 -9.36 -9.24 10.41
CA TRP A 113 -8.06 -9.74 10.89
C TRP A 113 -7.45 -10.87 10.05
N PRO A 114 -8.21 -11.84 9.49
CA PRO A 114 -7.63 -12.94 8.73
C PRO A 114 -6.84 -12.50 7.49
N TYR A 115 -7.21 -11.38 6.86
CA TYR A 115 -6.64 -10.95 5.57
C TYR A 115 -6.02 -9.55 5.62
N ALA A 116 -6.55 -8.62 6.44
CA ALA A 116 -6.12 -7.22 6.46
C ALA A 116 -4.61 -7.00 6.70
N PRO A 117 -3.91 -7.74 7.59
CA PRO A 117 -2.46 -7.58 7.75
C PRO A 117 -1.68 -7.85 6.44
N LEU A 118 -2.10 -8.84 5.65
CA LEU A 118 -1.48 -9.15 4.37
C LEU A 118 -1.73 -8.05 3.34
N GLU A 119 -2.95 -7.51 3.30
CA GLU A 119 -3.29 -6.37 2.43
C GLU A 119 -2.48 -5.14 2.80
N PHE A 120 -2.43 -4.76 4.08
CA PHE A 120 -1.70 -3.58 4.52
C PHE A 120 -0.21 -3.68 4.23
N VAL A 121 0.41 -4.83 4.50
CA VAL A 121 1.83 -5.05 4.16
C VAL A 121 2.02 -5.01 2.65
N GLY A 122 1.13 -5.66 1.88
CA GLY A 122 1.14 -5.61 0.42
C GLY A 122 1.09 -4.18 -0.12
N MET A 123 0.15 -3.36 0.37
CA MET A 123 0.00 -1.98 -0.05
C MET A 123 1.19 -1.11 0.39
N CYS A 124 1.71 -1.31 1.60
CA CYS A 124 2.92 -0.62 2.06
C CYS A 124 4.12 -0.90 1.16
N LEU A 125 4.28 -2.15 0.71
CA LEU A 125 5.33 -2.54 -0.24
C LEU A 125 5.10 -1.95 -1.64
N ALA A 126 3.86 -1.89 -2.14
CA ALA A 126 3.55 -1.22 -3.41
C ALA A 126 3.90 0.27 -3.36
N ALA A 127 3.51 0.96 -2.29
CA ALA A 127 3.85 2.36 -2.06
C ALA A 127 5.36 2.54 -1.90
N ALA A 128 6.04 1.67 -1.14
CA ALA A 128 7.49 1.71 -1.02
C ALA A 128 8.17 1.55 -2.39
N ALA A 129 7.74 0.59 -3.21
CA ALA A 129 8.23 0.40 -4.57
C ALA A 129 8.03 1.66 -5.44
N GLY A 130 6.89 2.36 -5.31
CA GLY A 130 6.64 3.63 -5.99
C GLY A 130 7.53 4.78 -5.53
N LEU A 131 7.99 4.77 -4.27
CA LEU A 131 8.82 5.81 -3.66
C LEU A 131 10.33 5.56 -3.79
N MET A 132 10.75 4.31 -3.96
CA MET A 132 12.17 3.91 -3.99
C MET A 132 13.04 4.75 -4.94
N PRO A 133 12.67 5.00 -6.22
CA PRO A 133 13.50 5.78 -7.13
C PRO A 133 13.67 7.23 -6.68
N LEU A 134 12.59 7.84 -6.16
CA LEU A 134 12.61 9.19 -5.60
C LEU A 134 13.58 9.26 -4.42
N VAL A 135 13.46 8.33 -3.47
CA VAL A 135 14.33 8.28 -2.28
C VAL A 135 15.80 8.07 -2.67
N SER A 136 16.07 7.19 -3.63
CA SER A 136 17.41 6.95 -4.18
C SER A 136 17.99 8.23 -4.81
N GLY A 137 17.19 8.94 -5.62
CA GLY A 137 17.57 10.21 -6.22
C GLY A 137 17.83 11.32 -5.21
N LEU A 138 16.97 11.47 -4.20
CA LEU A 138 17.13 12.45 -3.13
C LEU A 138 18.39 12.20 -2.32
N ARG A 139 18.64 10.94 -1.91
CA ARG A 139 19.88 10.59 -1.18
C ARG A 139 21.13 10.94 -1.98
N ALA A 140 21.15 10.59 -3.27
CA ALA A 140 22.26 10.92 -4.14
C ALA A 140 22.45 12.45 -4.31
N ALA A 141 21.39 13.26 -4.24
CA ALA A 141 21.51 14.72 -4.30
C ALA A 141 22.20 15.33 -3.06
N PHE A 142 22.07 14.69 -1.90
CA PHE A 142 22.68 15.15 -0.65
C PHE A 142 24.05 14.51 -0.35
N GLU A 143 24.44 13.48 -1.10
CA GLU A 143 25.74 12.81 -0.95
C GLU A 143 26.80 13.40 -1.91
N PRO A 144 27.85 14.09 -1.41
CA PRO A 144 28.82 14.82 -2.25
C PRO A 144 29.61 13.98 -3.27
N GLN A 145 29.66 12.65 -3.07
CA GLN A 145 30.43 11.72 -3.91
C GLN A 145 29.55 10.76 -4.72
N SER A 146 28.26 11.09 -4.91
CA SER A 146 27.30 10.20 -5.57
C SER A 146 27.36 10.26 -7.11
N VAL A 147 26.71 9.29 -7.76
CA VAL A 147 26.61 9.19 -9.23
C VAL A 147 25.59 10.15 -9.87
N GLY A 148 25.06 11.13 -9.11
CA GLY A 148 24.05 12.10 -9.53
C GLY A 148 22.60 11.59 -9.34
N PRO A 149 21.64 12.49 -9.02
CA PRO A 149 20.29 12.12 -8.61
C PRO A 149 19.49 11.38 -9.69
N ALA A 150 19.52 11.86 -10.94
CA ALA A 150 18.80 11.22 -12.04
C ALA A 150 19.31 9.80 -12.34
N ARG A 151 20.62 9.58 -12.19
CA ARG A 151 21.24 8.27 -12.43
C ARG A 151 20.95 7.28 -11.31
N ALA A 152 20.93 7.76 -10.06
CA ALA A 152 20.52 6.96 -8.91
C ALA A 152 19.05 6.53 -9.04
N TYR A 153 18.16 7.47 -9.39
CA TYR A 153 16.76 7.19 -9.70
C TYR A 153 16.60 6.08 -10.74
N ALA A 154 17.21 6.23 -11.92
CA ALA A 154 17.04 5.29 -13.02
C ALA A 154 17.59 3.89 -12.70
N ARG A 155 18.66 3.81 -11.89
CA ARG A 155 19.26 2.55 -11.44
C ARG A 155 18.39 1.78 -10.46
N GLU A 156 17.48 2.46 -9.76
CA GLU A 156 16.60 1.85 -8.77
C GLU A 156 15.41 1.09 -9.40
N ILE A 157 14.97 1.51 -10.59
CA ILE A 157 13.76 0.99 -11.26
C ILE A 157 13.71 -0.55 -11.35
N PRO A 158 14.79 -1.29 -11.68
CA PRO A 158 14.72 -2.75 -11.70
C PRO A 158 14.45 -3.38 -10.33
N SER A 159 14.89 -2.73 -9.24
CA SER A 159 14.66 -3.19 -7.88
C SER A 159 13.22 -2.92 -7.44
N THR A 160 12.61 -1.83 -7.90
CA THR A 160 11.20 -1.51 -7.56
C THR A 160 10.25 -2.57 -8.07
N LEU A 161 10.52 -3.15 -9.25
CA LEU A 161 9.70 -4.22 -9.81
C LEU A 161 9.68 -5.45 -8.91
N LYS A 162 10.81 -5.81 -8.28
CA LYS A 162 10.88 -6.97 -7.37
C LYS A 162 10.02 -6.75 -6.13
N VAL A 163 10.09 -5.55 -5.55
CA VAL A 163 9.29 -5.17 -4.37
C VAL A 163 7.80 -5.11 -4.73
N PHE A 164 7.47 -4.60 -5.91
CA PHE A 164 6.09 -4.56 -6.39
C PHE A 164 5.53 -5.96 -6.66
N LEU A 165 6.30 -6.87 -7.26
CA LEU A 165 5.88 -8.27 -7.43
C LEU A 165 5.63 -8.97 -6.09
N ALA A 166 6.49 -8.72 -5.09
CA ALA A 166 6.27 -9.23 -3.74
C ALA A 166 4.96 -8.69 -3.12
N SER A 167 4.68 -7.39 -3.33
CA SER A 167 3.40 -6.78 -2.95
C SER A 167 2.20 -7.46 -3.62
N LEU A 168 2.25 -7.68 -4.93
CA LEU A 168 1.18 -8.36 -5.67
C LEU A 168 0.95 -9.79 -5.17
N THR A 169 2.01 -10.52 -4.80
CA THR A 169 1.87 -11.83 -4.17
C THR A 169 1.13 -11.74 -2.85
N LEU A 170 1.46 -10.78 -1.98
CA LEU A 170 0.74 -10.59 -0.71
C LEU A 170 -0.72 -10.19 -0.93
N ILE A 171 -0.99 -9.28 -1.87
CA ILE A 171 -2.35 -8.87 -2.24
C ILE A 171 -3.15 -10.06 -2.76
N ALA A 172 -2.56 -10.92 -3.60
CA ALA A 172 -3.24 -12.11 -4.11
C ALA A 172 -3.53 -13.13 -3.00
N LEU A 173 -2.60 -13.33 -2.07
CA LEU A 173 -2.81 -14.19 -0.92
C LEU A 173 -3.91 -13.64 -0.01
N ALA A 174 -3.92 -12.33 0.25
CA ALA A 174 -4.96 -11.68 1.03
C ALA A 174 -6.34 -11.83 0.37
N ALA A 175 -6.42 -11.61 -0.94
CA ALA A 175 -7.65 -11.78 -1.71
C ALA A 175 -8.19 -13.22 -1.65
N ALA A 176 -7.30 -14.22 -1.67
CA ALA A 176 -7.69 -15.62 -1.54
C ALA A 176 -8.26 -15.92 -0.15
N VAL A 177 -7.68 -15.35 0.91
CA VAL A 177 -8.18 -15.49 2.28
C VAL A 177 -9.52 -14.77 2.45
N GLU A 178 -9.64 -13.52 1.97
CA GLU A 178 -10.89 -12.77 2.06
C GLU A 178 -12.02 -13.45 1.28
N ALA A 179 -11.74 -13.94 0.07
CA ALA A 179 -12.70 -14.71 -0.72
C ALA A 179 -13.17 -15.98 0.01
N ALA A 180 -12.28 -16.65 0.75
CA ALA A 180 -12.66 -17.80 1.57
C ALA A 180 -13.55 -17.39 2.76
N VAL A 181 -13.28 -16.26 3.40
CA VAL A 181 -14.12 -15.71 4.49
C VAL A 181 -15.50 -15.27 3.98
N ILE A 182 -15.61 -14.79 2.75
CA ILE A 182 -16.89 -14.38 2.15
C ILE A 182 -17.72 -15.60 1.71
N ALA A 183 -17.06 -16.65 1.21
CA ALA A 183 -17.73 -17.81 0.63
C ALA A 183 -18.23 -18.85 1.66
N PHE A 184 -17.75 -18.82 2.90
CA PHE A 184 -18.04 -19.81 3.95
C PHE A 184 -18.51 -19.16 5.25
#